data_AF-A0A960FZD2-F1
#
_entry.id   AF-A0A960FZD2-F1
#
_cell.length_a   1.000
_cell.length_b   1.000
_cell.length_c   1.000
_cell.angle_alpha   90.00
_cell.angle_beta   90.00
_cell.angle_gamma   90.00
#
_symmetry.space_group_name_H-M   'P 1'
#
loop_
_entity.id
_entity.type
_entity.pdbx_description
1 polymer ?
#
loop_
_entity_poly.entity_id
_entity_poly.type
_entity_poly.pdbx_seq_one_letter_code
_entity_poly.pdbx_strand_id
1 'polypeptide(L)' 'MPIAAVVVAPDGRVIGRGVNRRESDSDPTAHAEILALREAGRALGDWRLTGCTLAVTLEPCTMCAGATVLARVQRLV' A
#
# COMPACT_ATOMS: atom_id res chain seq x y z
N MET A 1 1.02 -9.20 -13.70
CA MET A 1 0.67 -7.79 -13.99
C MET A 1 1.67 -6.87 -13.29
N PRO A 2 2.44 -6.02 -14.00
CA PRO A 2 3.51 -5.22 -13.39
C PRO A 2 2.94 -3.94 -12.75
N ILE A 3 2.41 -4.07 -11.53
CA ILE A 3 1.92 -2.96 -10.73
C ILE A 3 2.83 -2.82 -9.52
N ALA A 4 3.22 -1.59 -9.19
CA ALA A 4 4.02 -1.27 -8.02
C ALA A 4 3.36 -0.16 -7.19
N ALA A 5 3.61 -0.17 -5.89
CA ALA A 5 3.12 0.83 -4.95
C ALA A 5 4.16 1.13 -3.87
N VAL A 6 4.17 2.36 -3.38
CA VAL A 6 4.97 2.79 -2.24
C VAL A 6 4.15 3.62 -1.26
N VAL A 7 4.43 3.47 0.03
CA VAL A 7 3.89 4.34 1.09
C VAL A 7 4.97 5.30 1.55
N VAL A 8 4.65 6.58 1.51
CA VAL A 8 5.53 7.69 1.89
C VAL A 8 5.00 8.34 3.17
N ALA A 9 5.84 8.44 4.19
CA ALA A 9 5.55 9.10 5.46
C ALA A 9 5.48 10.64 5.29
N PRO A 10 4.90 11.37 6.26
CA PRO A 10 4.84 12.83 6.22
C PRO A 10 6.20 13.54 6.07
N ASP A 11 7.28 12.90 6.54
CA ASP A 11 8.65 13.40 6.44
C ASP A 11 9.34 13.05 5.10
N GLY A 12 8.61 12.46 4.15
CA GLY A 12 9.10 12.10 2.83
C GLY A 12 9.80 10.74 2.75
N ARG A 13 9.96 10.00 3.86
CA ARG A 13 10.58 8.67 3.82
C ARG A 13 9.64 7.62 3.25
N VAL A 14 10.16 6.72 2.41
CA VAL A 14 9.44 5.53 1.98
C VAL A 14 9.45 4.50 3.10
N ILE A 15 8.28 4.18 3.62
CA ILE A 15 8.08 3.24 4.75
C ILE A 15 7.42 1.93 4.34
N GLY A 16 6.94 1.81 3.09
CA GLY A 16 6.43 0.56 2.54
C GLY A 16 6.56 0.51 1.03
N ARG A 17 6.76 -0.69 0.49
CA ARG A 17 6.94 -0.99 -0.93
C ARG A 17 6.16 -2.26 -1.27
N GLY A 18 5.61 -2.30 -2.47
CA GLY A 18 4.88 -3.47 -2.94
C GLY A 18 4.95 -3.59 -4.46
N VAL A 19 5.01 -4.83 -4.92
CA VAL A 19 4.80 -5.20 -6.33
C VAL A 19 3.74 -6.28 -6.37
N ASN A 20 2.91 -6.31 -7.41
CA ASN A 20 1.87 -7.33 -7.52
C ASN A 20 2.53 -8.73 -7.59
N ARG A 21 2.14 -9.58 -6.64
CA ARG A 21 2.62 -10.95 -6.45
C ARG A 21 1.50 -11.98 -6.43
N ARG A 22 0.31 -11.61 -6.90
CA ARG A 22 -0.90 -12.47 -6.86
C ARG A 22 -0.63 -13.88 -7.39
N GLU A 23 0.01 -13.96 -8.55
CA GLU A 23 0.30 -15.23 -9.22
C GLU A 23 1.52 -15.94 -8.62
N SER A 24 2.59 -15.21 -8.30
CA SER A 24 3.81 -15.79 -7.73
C SER A 24 3.58 -16.40 -6.35
N ASP A 25 2.67 -15.81 -5.57
CA ASP A 25 2.43 -16.19 -4.18
C ASP A 25 1.16 -17.03 -4.03
N SER A 26 0.42 -17.25 -5.11
CA SER A 26 -0.92 -17.85 -5.09
C SER A 26 -1.84 -17.19 -4.05
N ASP A 27 -1.70 -15.88 -3.85
CA ASP A 27 -2.45 -15.09 -2.88
C ASP A 27 -3.32 -14.08 -3.64
N PRO A 28 -4.66 -14.24 -3.64
CA PRO A 28 -5.56 -13.34 -4.37
C PRO A 28 -5.48 -11.89 -3.86
N THR A 29 -4.94 -11.65 -2.66
CA THR A 29 -4.82 -10.33 -2.03
C THR A 29 -3.44 -9.70 -2.17
N ALA A 30 -2.46 -10.38 -2.76
CA ALA A 30 -1.07 -9.90 -2.91
C ALA A 30 -0.91 -8.84 -4.02
N HIS A 31 -1.78 -7.84 -4.01
CA HIS A 31 -1.68 -6.63 -4.80
C HIS A 31 -0.60 -5.70 -4.24
N ALA A 32 -0.03 -4.85 -5.10
CA ALA A 32 1.07 -3.97 -4.73
C ALA A 32 0.70 -3.05 -3.54
N GLU A 33 -0.51 -2.51 -3.56
CA GLU A 33 -1.07 -1.63 -2.55
C GLU A 33 -1.17 -2.35 -1.20
N ILE A 34 -1.73 -3.56 -1.18
CA ILE A 34 -1.88 -4.35 0.05
C ILE A 34 -0.51 -4.66 0.67
N LEU A 35 0.45 -5.06 -0.15
CA LEU A 35 1.80 -5.38 0.32
C LEU A 35 2.51 -4.12 0.85
N ALA A 36 2.41 -2.99 0.17
CA ALA A 36 2.99 -1.72 0.60
C ALA A 36 2.37 -1.21 1.92
N LEU A 37 1.05 -1.29 2.07
CA LEU A 37 0.35 -0.92 3.30
C LEU A 37 0.76 -1.82 4.48
N ARG A 38 0.89 -3.13 4.25
CA ARG A 38 1.34 -4.09 5.28
C ARG A 38 2.78 -3.82 5.72
N GLU A 39 3.67 -3.51 4.79
CA GLU A 39 5.05 -3.15 5.14
C GLU A 39 5.10 -1.83 5.92
N ALA A 40 4.36 -0.80 5.47
CA ALA A 40 4.28 0.49 6.13
C ALA A 40 3.78 0.39 7.58
N GLY A 41 2.74 -0.41 7.83
CA GLY A 41 2.22 -0.59 9.18
C GLY A 41 3.23 -1.28 10.11
N ARG A 42 3.99 -2.25 9.59
CA ARG A 42 5.09 -2.87 10.35
C ARG A 42 6.22 -1.88 10.63
N ALA A 43 6.59 -1.05 9.65
CA ALA A 43 7.65 -0.05 9.81
C ALA A 43 7.29 1.03 10.84
N LEU A 44 6.01 1.40 10.95
CA LEU A 44 5.52 2.35 11.96
C LEU A 44 5.23 1.71 13.32
N GLY A 45 5.00 0.39 13.36
CA GLY A 45 4.49 -0.29 14.55
C GLY A 45 3.02 0.04 14.86
N ASP A 46 2.27 0.54 13.86
CA ASP A 46 0.87 0.91 13.95
C ASP A 46 0.15 0.52 12.64
N TRP A 47 -1.12 0.17 12.71
CA TRP A 47 -1.96 -0.07 11.54
C TRP A 47 -2.49 1.23 10.91
N ARG A 48 -2.50 2.34 11.67
CA ARG A 48 -2.93 3.66 11.17
C ARG A 48 -1.81 4.36 10.42
N LEU A 49 -2.06 4.68 9.16
CA LEU A 49 -1.14 5.38 8.25
C LEU A 49 -1.58 6.84 8.03
N THR A 50 -2.16 7.47 9.04
CA THR A 50 -2.58 8.87 8.98
C THR A 50 -1.42 9.77 8.55
N GLY A 51 -1.67 10.71 7.63
CA GLY A 51 -0.63 11.57 7.09
C GLY A 51 0.21 10.96 5.97
N CYS A 52 0.18 9.63 5.79
CA CYS A 52 0.93 8.97 4.74
C CYS A 52 0.27 9.15 3.36
N THR A 53 1.10 9.05 2.31
CA THR A 53 0.66 8.99 0.91
C THR A 53 0.95 7.60 0.35
N LEU A 54 -0.04 6.97 -0.27
CA LEU A 54 0.15 5.77 -1.10
C LEU A 54 0.27 6.22 -2.56
N ALA A 55 1.38 5.93 -3.22
CA ALA A 55 1.55 6.15 -4.65
C ALA A 55 1.55 4.80 -5.37
N VAL A 56 0.78 4.67 -6.45
CA VAL A 56 0.60 3.41 -7.20
C VAL A 56 0.65 3.67 -8.70
N THR A 57 1.22 2.72 -9.46
CA THR A 57 1.37 2.87 -10.92
C THR A 57 0.07 2.64 -11.72
N LEU A 58 -1.01 2.21 -11.07
CA LEU A 58 -2.30 1.90 -11.69
C LEU A 58 -3.43 2.20 -10.68
N GLU A 59 -4.58 2.62 -11.18
CA GLU A 59 -5.77 2.84 -10.35
C GLU A 59 -6.11 1.59 -9.51
N PRO A 60 -6.28 1.71 -8.18
CA PRO A 60 -6.58 0.57 -7.32
C PRO A 60 -7.93 -0.07 -7.59
N CYS A 61 -8.02 -1.39 -7.44
CA CYS A 61 -9.32 -2.07 -7.41
C CYS A 61 -10.09 -1.78 -6.11
N THR A 62 -11.37 -2.18 -6.05
CA THR A 62 -12.25 -1.95 -4.89
C THR A 62 -11.67 -2.49 -3.57
N MET A 63 -11.01 -3.64 -3.59
CA MET A 63 -10.32 -4.20 -2.42
C MET A 63 -9.20 -3.26 -1.91
N CYS A 64 -8.36 -2.76 -2.81
CA CYS A 64 -7.20 -1.93 -2.45
C CYS A 64 -7.63 -0.51 -2.06
N ALA A 65 -8.65 0.04 -2.73
CA ALA A 65 -9.28 1.30 -2.34
C ALA A 65 -9.88 1.19 -0.92
N GLY A 66 -10.61 0.10 -0.64
CA GLY A 66 -11.14 -0.18 0.70
C GLY A 66 -10.03 -0.28 1.75
N ALA A 67 -8.96 -1.03 1.47
CA ALA A 67 -7.82 -1.16 2.36
C ALA A 67 -7.13 0.20 2.64
N THR A 68 -7.01 1.06 1.63
CA THR A 68 -6.45 2.41 1.75
C THR A 68 -7.27 3.28 2.71
N VAL A 69 -8.60 3.22 2.60
CA VAL A 69 -9.53 3.91 3.51
C VAL A 69 -9.42 3.37 4.93
N LEU A 70 -9.41 2.03 5.08
CA LEU A 70 -9.29 1.37 6.39
C LEU A 70 -7.95 1.69 7.08
N ALA A 71 -6.87 1.79 6.32
CA ALA A 71 -5.54 2.17 6.82
C ALA A 71 -5.40 3.67 7.14
N ARG A 72 -6.42 4.50 6.86
CA ARG A 72 -6.41 5.96 7.08
C ARG A 72 -5.31 6.70 6.31
N VAL A 73 -4.94 6.19 5.14
CA VAL A 73 -4.02 6.89 4.23
C VAL A 73 -4.63 8.22 3.83
N GLN A 74 -3.86 9.30 3.89
CA GLN A 74 -4.37 10.65 3.64
C GLN A 74 -4.53 10.94 2.15
N ARG A 75 -3.63 10.40 1.33
CA ARG A 75 -3.58 10.68 -0.11
C ARG A 75 -3.23 9.43 -0.89
N LEU A 76 -3.97 9.18 -1.96
CA LEU A 76 -3.64 8.23 -3.00
C LEU A 76 -3.18 9.01 -4.24
N VAL A 77 -2.08 8.59 -4.86
CA VAL A 77 -1.52 9.17 -6.11
C VAL A 77 -1.36 8.06 -7.14
#